data_AF-A0A0P6VN15-F1
#
_entry.id   AF-A0A0P6VN15-F1
#
_cell.length_a   1.000
_cell.length_b   1.000
_cell.length_c   1.000
_cell.angle_alpha   90.00
_cell.angle_beta   90.00
_cell.angle_gamma   90.00
#
_symmetry.space_group_name_H-M   'P 1'
#
loop_
_entity.id
_entity.type
_entity.pdbx_description
1 polymer ?
#
loop_
_entity_poly.entity_id
_entity_poly.type
_entity_poly.pdbx_seq_one_letter_code
_entity_poly.pdbx_strand_id
1 'polypeptide(L)' 'MTRRNEIPIALWKRIEPLIPQVKPSPKGGRPRVSDQQALNGIVYVLRTGIAWEDLPLELGDGSGMTCWRRLRDW' A
#
# COMPACT_ATOMS: atom_id res chain seq x y z
N MET A 1 -1.80 12.76 14.94
CA MET A 1 -1.74 11.50 15.69
C MET A 1 -1.51 10.38 14.69
N THR A 2 -0.38 9.67 14.77
CA THR A 2 -0.07 8.54 13.87
C THR A 2 -0.97 7.36 14.23
N ARG A 3 -1.69 6.78 13.27
CA ARG A 3 -2.50 5.58 13.52
C ARG A 3 -1.56 4.42 13.84
N ARG A 4 -1.91 3.55 14.80
CA ARG A 4 -1.06 2.42 15.26
C ARG A 4 -0.54 1.54 14.11
N ASN A 5 -1.26 1.51 12.99
CA ASN A 5 -0.97 0.66 11.84
C ASN A 5 -0.27 1.38 10.67
N GLU A 6 -0.08 2.70 10.74
CA GLU A 6 0.65 3.46 9.72
C GLU A 6 2.17 3.28 9.87
N ILE A 7 2.86 3.35 8.73
CA ILE A 7 4.31 3.23 8.66
C ILE A 7 4.94 4.59 8.99
N PRO A 8 5.89 4.65 9.93
CA PRO A 8 6.61 5.87 10.20
C PRO A 8 7.30 6.42 8.95
N ILE A 9 7.27 7.74 8.75
CA ILE A 9 7.88 8.40 7.57
C ILE A 9 9.36 8.02 7.42
N ALA A 10 10.10 7.90 8.54
CA ALA A 10 11.50 7.49 8.53
C ALA A 10 11.70 6.07 7.97
N LEU A 11 10.76 5.15 8.23
CA LEU A 11 10.79 3.80 7.67
C LEU A 11 10.40 3.82 6.19
N TRP A 12 9.36 4.57 5.82
CA TRP A 12 8.99 4.77 4.42
C TRP A 12 10.18 5.23 3.57
N LYS A 13 10.90 6.26 4.00
CA LYS A 13 12.07 6.79 3.28
C LYS A 13 13.19 5.77 3.03
N ARG A 14 13.27 4.71 3.86
CA ARG A 14 14.24 3.62 3.68
C ARG A 14 13.72 2.55 2.71
N ILE A 15 12.41 2.33 2.67
CA ILE A 15 11.77 1.31 1.83
C ILE A 15 11.51 1.83 0.42
N GLU A 16 11.08 3.07 0.26
CA GLU A 16 10.77 3.72 -1.02
C GLU A 16 11.80 3.44 -2.14
N PRO A 17 13.12 3.58 -1.94
CA PRO A 17 14.10 3.32 -3.00
C PRO A 17 14.22 1.83 -3.39
N LEU A 18 13.71 0.91 -2.57
CA LEU A 18 13.72 -0.53 -2.84
C LEU A 18 12.52 -0.98 -3.68
N ILE A 19 11.48 -0.16 -3.77
CA ILE A 19 10.27 -0.50 -4.51
C ILE A 19 10.55 -0.40 -6.03
N PRO A 20 10.18 -1.42 -6.82
CA PRO A 20 10.36 -1.38 -8.27
C PRO A 20 9.67 -0.17 -8.90
N GLN A 21 10.43 0.57 -9.71
CA GLN A 21 9.90 1.71 -10.45
C GLN A 21 8.95 1.22 -11.56
N VAL A 22 7.66 1.53 -11.43
CA VAL A 22 6.67 1.14 -12.43
C VAL A 22 6.38 2.29 -13.38
N LYS A 23 6.65 2.07 -14.67
CA LYS A 23 6.35 3.03 -15.72
C LYS A 23 4.83 3.13 -15.94
N PRO A 24 4.25 4.35 -15.93
CA PRO A 24 2.86 4.55 -16.31
C PRO A 24 2.57 4.03 -17.72
N SER A 25 1.37 3.47 -17.93
CA SER A 25 0.92 3.04 -19.25
C SER A 25 0.78 4.25 -20.18
N PRO A 26 1.31 4.23 -21.41
CA PRO A 26 1.11 5.29 -22.41
C PRO A 26 -0.36 5.49 -22.78
N LYS A 27 -1.18 4.45 -22.63
CA LYS A 27 -2.64 4.49 -22.89
C LYS A 27 -3.43 5.16 -21.77
N GLY A 28 -2.76 5.56 -20.69
CA GLY A 28 -3.41 6.08 -19.48
C GLY A 28 -4.15 5.00 -18.70
N GLY A 29 -5.08 5.43 -17.85
CA GLY A 29 -5.86 4.58 -16.95
C GLY A 29 -6.04 5.23 -15.58
N ARG A 30 -6.76 4.55 -14.68
CA ARG A 30 -6.88 5.02 -13.30
C ARG A 30 -5.49 5.09 -12.66
N PRO A 31 -5.09 6.23 -12.07
CA PRO A 31 -3.83 6.33 -11.35
C PRO A 31 -3.73 5.26 -10.27
N ARG A 32 -2.54 4.69 -10.09
CA ARG A 32 -2.28 3.74 -9.02
C ARG A 32 -2.36 4.48 -7.68
N VAL A 33 -2.84 3.79 -6.66
CA VAL A 33 -2.68 4.21 -5.26
C VAL A 33 -1.18 4.39 -4.99
N SER A 34 -0.80 5.40 -4.20
CA SER A 34 0.63 5.64 -3.92
C SER A 34 1.27 4.43 -3.25
N ASP A 35 2.57 4.27 -3.45
CA ASP A 35 3.29 3.10 -2.92
C ASP A 35 3.31 3.13 -1.38
N GLN A 36 3.34 4.31 -0.77
CA GLN A 36 3.23 4.47 0.68
C GLN A 36 1.87 4.00 1.21
N GLN A 37 0.78 4.39 0.56
CA GLN A 37 -0.58 3.97 0.92
C GLN A 37 -0.75 2.45 0.78
N ALA A 38 -0.29 1.88 -0.34
CA ALA A 38 -0.33 0.43 -0.51
C ALA A 38 0.47 -0.31 0.59
N LEU A 39 1.65 0.21 0.97
CA LEU A 39 2.45 -0.38 2.02
C LEU A 39 1.78 -0.27 3.40
N ASN A 40 1.12 0.85 3.71
CA ASN A 40 0.30 1.01 4.92
C ASN A 40 -0.81 -0.05 4.97
N GLY A 41 -1.56 -0.23 3.87
CA GLY A 41 -2.61 -1.24 3.78
C GLY A 41 -2.09 -2.67 3.97
N ILE A 42 -0.94 -3.00 3.36
CA ILE A 42 -0.25 -4.28 3.57
C ILE A 42 0.09 -4.49 5.05
N VAL A 43 0.75 -3.51 5.68
CA VAL A 43 1.13 -3.60 7.10
C VAL A 43 -0.09 -3.69 8.01
N TYR A 44 -1.18 -3.00 7.68
CA TYR A 44 -2.44 -3.13 8.41
C TYR A 44 -2.95 -4.56 8.39
N VAL A 45 -3.09 -5.16 7.21
CA VAL A 45 -3.55 -6.55 7.05
C VAL A 45 -2.65 -7.51 7.80
N LEU A 46 -1.32 -7.40 7.63
CA LEU A 46 -0.36 -8.28 8.28
C LEU A 46 -0.35 -8.15 9.81
N ARG A 47 -0.61 -6.96 10.36
CA ARG A 47 -0.69 -6.74 11.83
C ARG A 47 -1.99 -7.23 12.45
N THR A 48 -3.08 -7.13 11.71
CA THR A 48 -4.43 -7.44 12.22
C THR A 48 -4.85 -8.87 11.90
N GLY A 49 -4.27 -9.49 10.87
CA GLY A 49 -4.59 -10.85 10.44
C GLY A 49 -5.94 -10.97 9.71
N ILE A 50 -6.54 -9.85 9.30
CA ILE A 50 -7.82 -9.85 8.57
C ILE A 50 -7.65 -10.38 7.15
N ALA A 51 -8.76 -10.76 6.50
CA ALA A 51 -8.75 -11.02 5.07
C ALA A 51 -8.45 -9.73 4.27
N TRP A 52 -7.92 -9.87 3.07
CA TRP A 52 -7.62 -8.72 2.21
C TRP A 52 -8.90 -7.96 1.81
N GLU A 53 -9.99 -8.68 1.61
CA GLU A 53 -11.31 -8.15 1.29
C GLU A 53 -11.88 -7.28 2.43
N ASP A 54 -11.44 -7.52 3.67
CA ASP A 54 -11.90 -6.83 4.86
C ASP A 54 -11.08 -5.57 5.20
N LEU A 55 -10.08 -5.20 4.38
CA LEU A 55 -9.31 -3.98 4.60
C LEU A 55 -10.25 -2.74 4.54
N PRO A 56 -10.37 -1.96 5.63
CA PRO A 56 -11.32 -0.84 5.67
C PRO A 56 -10.97 0.24 4.65
N LEU A 57 -11.93 0.60 3.80
CA LEU A 57 -11.74 1.58 2.73
C LEU A 57 -11.52 3.00 3.28
N GLU A 58 -12.02 3.28 4.49
CA GLU A 58 -11.89 4.56 5.19
C GLU A 58 -10.44 4.90 5.56
N LEU A 59 -9.52 3.91 5.52
CA LEU A 59 -8.09 4.15 5.74
C LEU A 59 -7.46 4.94 4.60
N GLY A 60 -8.02 4.87 3.40
CA GLY A 60 -7.49 5.55 2.21
C GLY A 60 -6.28 4.85 1.59
N ASP A 61 -5.98 3.62 2.00
CA ASP A 61 -4.83 2.82 1.53
C ASP A 61 -5.12 2.04 0.23
N GLY A 62 -6.32 2.22 -0.34
CA GLY A 62 -6.84 1.43 -1.45
C GLY A 62 -7.60 0.19 -0.99
N SER A 63 -8.02 -0.66 -1.93
CA SER A 63 -8.61 -1.96 -1.59
C SER A 63 -7.54 -2.95 -1.15
N GLY A 64 -7.88 -3.91 -0.29
CA GLY A 64 -6.90 -4.92 0.08
C GLY A 64 -6.47 -5.80 -1.09
N MET A 65 -7.30 -6.01 -2.12
CA MET A 65 -6.86 -6.64 -3.38
C MET A 65 -5.81 -5.83 -4.14
N THR A 66 -5.83 -4.50 -4.01
CA THR A 66 -4.74 -3.67 -4.54
C THR A 66 -3.48 -3.89 -3.72
N CYS A 67 -3.58 -3.87 -2.39
CA CYS A 67 -2.47 -4.15 -1.47
C CYS A 67 -1.84 -5.54 -1.71
N TRP A 68 -2.65 -6.58 -1.87
CA TRP A 68 -2.19 -7.94 -2.15
C TRP A 68 -1.43 -8.02 -3.48
N ARG A 69 -1.96 -7.43 -4.55
CA ARG A 69 -1.25 -7.37 -5.84
C ARG A 69 0.08 -6.62 -5.71
N ARG A 70 0.11 -5.53 -4.93
CA ARG A 70 1.34 -4.79 -4.65
C ARG A 70 2.37 -5.64 -3.92
N LEU A 71 1.97 -6.34 -2.86
CA LEU A 71 2.85 -7.25 -2.12
C LEU A 71 3.42 -8.38 -3.00
N ARG A 72 2.62 -8.88 -3.96
CA ARG A 72 3.05 -9.92 -4.88
C ARG A 72 3.99 -9.40 -5.98
N ASP A 73 3.75 -8.17 -6.45
CA ASP A 73 4.47 -7.59 -7.58
C ASP A 73 5.75 -6.84 -7.14
N TRP A 74 5.88 -6.48 -5.86
CA TRP A 74 7.08 -5.92 -5.24
C TRP A 74 8.04 -7.02 -4.79
#